data_AF-A0A975NXY2-F1
#
_entry.id   AF-A0A975NXY2-F1
#
_cell.length_a   1.000
_cell.length_b   1.000
_cell.length_c   1.000
_cell.angle_alpha   90.00
_cell.angle_beta   90.00
_cell.angle_gamma   90.00
#
_symmetry.space_group_name_H-M   'P 1'
#
loop_
_entity.id
_entity.type
_entity.pdbx_description
1 polymer ?
#
loop_
_entity_poly.entity_id
_entity_poly.type
_entity_poly.pdbx_seq_one_letter_code
_entity_poly.pdbx_strand_id
1 'polypeptide(L)' 'MTKPNDIAIDEIVARCGGDMRGALRALLLVNEHLEAEVQQLHAIIAQAGPLERGNSALH' A
#
# COMPACT_ATOMS: atom_id res chain seq x y z
N MET A 1 27.22 -11.27 15.07
CA MET A 1 26.02 -12.02 14.64
C MET A 1 25.10 -11.04 13.90
N THR A 2 25.04 -11.11 12.57
CA THR A 2 24.15 -10.26 11.74
C THR A 2 22.71 -10.75 11.85
N LYS A 3 21.73 -9.83 11.91
CA LYS A 3 20.32 -10.22 12.08
C LYS A 3 19.78 -10.81 10.77
N PRO A 4 18.81 -11.73 10.80
CA PRO A 4 18.21 -12.30 9.59
C PRO A 4 17.67 -11.24 8.60
N ASN A 5 17.18 -10.11 9.12
CA ASN A 5 16.75 -8.98 8.30
C ASN A 5 17.90 -8.33 7.54
N ASP A 6 19.10 -8.25 8.12
CA ASP A 6 20.25 -7.62 7.45
C ASP A 6 20.67 -8.43 6.22
N ILE A 7 20.61 -9.78 6.31
CA ILE A 7 20.90 -10.69 5.19
C ILE A 7 19.87 -10.53 4.06
N ALA A 8 18.58 -10.50 4.40
CA ALA A 8 17.53 -10.30 3.41
C ALA A 8 17.65 -8.93 2.72
N ILE A 9 18.03 -7.90 3.48
CA ILE A 9 18.30 -6.56 2.94
C ILE A 9 19.49 -6.60 1.98
N ASP A 10 20.62 -7.20 2.37
CA ASP A 10 21.81 -7.30 1.53
C ASP A 10 21.55 -8.08 0.23
N GLU A 11 20.76 -9.16 0.27
CA GLU A 11 20.35 -9.90 -0.94
C GLU A 11 19.47 -9.06 -1.87
N ILE A 12 18.51 -8.31 -1.30
CA ILE A 12 17.67 -7.38 -2.06
C ILE A 12 18.53 -6.29 -2.70
N VAL A 13 19.53 -5.76 -1.99
CA VAL A 13 20.45 -4.73 -2.47
C VAL A 13 21.33 -5.23 -3.62
N ALA A 14 21.86 -6.44 -3.48
CA ALA A 14 22.63 -7.09 -4.54
C ALA A 14 21.79 -7.26 -5.81
N ARG A 15 20.49 -7.62 -5.67
CA ARG A 15 19.54 -7.71 -6.79
C ARG A 15 19.21 -6.36 -7.42
N CYS A 16 19.31 -5.27 -6.67
CA CYS A 16 19.14 -3.90 -7.18
C CYS A 16 20.41 -3.31 -7.79
N GLY A 17 21.47 -4.10 -8.00
CA GLY A 17 22.74 -3.62 -8.56
C GLY A 17 23.50 -2.66 -7.62
N GLY A 18 23.21 -2.72 -6.32
CA GLY A 18 23.84 -1.86 -5.31
C GLY A 18 23.16 -0.52 -5.07
N ASP A 19 22.12 -0.13 -5.83
CA ASP A 19 21.40 1.13 -5.59
C ASP A 19 20.21 0.97 -4.64
N MET A 20 20.52 0.71 -3.37
CA MET A 20 19.51 0.64 -2.30
C MET A 20 18.70 1.94 -2.19
N ARG A 21 19.34 3.10 -2.36
CA ARG A 21 18.68 4.39 -2.18
C ARG A 21 17.70 4.67 -3.32
N GLY A 22 18.04 4.29 -4.55
CA GLY A 22 17.14 4.31 -5.70
C GLY A 22 15.97 3.36 -5.52
N ALA A 23 16.22 2.11 -5.14
CA ALA A 23 15.18 1.11 -4.88
C ALA A 23 14.21 1.55 -3.77
N LEU A 24 14.73 2.03 -2.64
CA LEU A 24 13.91 2.52 -1.54
C LEU A 24 13.09 3.76 -1.93
N ARG A 25 13.67 4.69 -2.71
CA ARG A 25 12.92 5.84 -3.23
C ARG A 25 11.82 5.43 -4.20
N ALA A 26 12.09 4.49 -5.09
CA ALA A 26 11.07 3.96 -6.00
C ALA A 26 9.92 3.29 -5.21
N LEU A 27 10.25 2.48 -4.20
CA LEU A 27 9.26 1.86 -3.33
C LEU A 27 8.43 2.88 -2.55
N LEU A 28 9.06 3.92 -2.01
CA LEU A 28 8.35 4.99 -1.29
C LEU A 28 7.42 5.77 -2.22
N LEU A 29 7.86 6.09 -3.45
CA LEU A 29 7.02 6.77 -4.45
C LEU A 29 5.81 5.93 -4.84
N VAL A 30 6.01 4.63 -5.07
CA VAL A 30 4.91 3.70 -5.36
C VAL A 30 3.96 3.60 -4.16
N ASN A 31 4.49 3.55 -2.94
CA ASN A 31 3.66 3.50 -1.74
C ASN A 31 2.81 4.76 -1.56
N GLU A 32 3.38 5.95 -1.72
CA GLU A 32 2.66 7.23 -1.66
C GLU A 32 1.53 7.30 -2.70
N HIS A 33 1.80 6.81 -3.92
CA HIS A 33 0.78 6.74 -4.96
C HIS A 33 -0.38 5.80 -4.59
N LEU A 34 -0.07 4.60 -4.08
CA LEU A 34 -1.09 3.63 -3.64
C LEU A 34 -1.92 4.16 -2.46
N GLU A 35 -1.29 4.83 -1.50
CA GLU A 35 -1.98 5.47 -0.38
C GLU A 35 -2.97 6.54 -0.87
N ALA A 36 -2.62 7.31 -1.91
CA ALA A 36 -3.52 8.28 -2.53
C ALA A 36 -4.72 7.60 -3.23
N GLU A 37 -4.50 6.51 -3.97
CA GLU A 37 -5.58 5.74 -4.61
C GLU A 37 -6.56 5.17 -3.56
N VAL A 38 -6.03 4.60 -2.47
CA VAL A 38 -6.85 4.07 -1.37
C VAL A 38 -7.69 5.18 -0.72
N GLN A 39 -7.11 6.36 -0.49
CA GLN A 39 -7.85 7.50 0.05
C GLN A 39 -8.98 7.95 -0.90
N GLN A 40 -8.74 7.97 -2.20
CA GLN A 40 -9.76 8.29 -3.20
C GLN A 40 -10.90 7.26 -3.18
N LEU A 41 -10.58 5.97 -3.13
CA LEU A 41 -11.57 4.90 -3.06
C LEU A 41 -12.42 5.01 -1.78
N HIS A 42 -11.79 5.24 -0.63
CA HIS A 42 -12.52 5.48 0.62
C HIS A 42 -13.42 6.71 0.55
N ALA A 43 -12.99 7.80 -0.09
CA ALA A 43 -13.81 8.98 -0.28
C ALA A 43 -15.04 8.70 -1.17
N ILE A 44 -14.88 7.89 -2.22
CA ILE A 44 -15.98 7.47 -3.09
C ILE A 44 -16.98 6.61 -2.31
N ILE A 45 -16.50 5.64 -1.53
CA ILE A 45 -17.35 4.78 -0.69
C ILE A 45 -18.10 5.60 0.34
N ALA A 46 -17.43 6.55 1.00
CA ALA A 46 -18.06 7.44 1.98
C ALA A 46 -19.16 8.33 1.35
N GLN A 47 -18.95 8.79 0.11
CA GLN A 47 -19.93 9.59 -0.64
C GLN A 47 -21.11 8.77 -1.16
N ALA A 48 -20.89 7.50 -1.51
CA ALA A 48 -21.95 6.59 -1.94
C ALA A 48 -22.97 6.28 -0.82
N GLY A 49 -22.66 6.64 0.43
CA GLY A 49 -23.46 6.34 1.61
C GLY A 49 -23.48 4.84 1.93
N PRO A 50 -24.05 4.42 3.08
CA PRO A 50 -24.42 3.03 3.25
C PRO A 50 -25.35 2.68 2.10
N LEU A 51 -24.99 1.71 1.26
CA LEU A 51 -25.95 1.07 0.38
C LEU A 51 -27.12 0.67 1.29
N GLU A 52 -28.27 1.33 1.12
CA GLU A 52 -29.56 0.88 1.64
C GLU A 52 -29.79 -0.50 1.05
N ARG A 53 -29.19 -1.51 1.68
CA ARG A 53 -29.42 -2.91 1.41
C ARG A 53 -30.81 -3.16 1.99
N GLY A 54 -31.79 -3.10 1.10
CA GLY A 54 -33.20 -2.98 1.42
C GLY A 54 -33.68 -3.90 2.54
N ASN A 55 -34.35 -3.30 3.51
CA ASN A 55 -35.39 -3.97 4.27
C ASN A 55 -36.54 -2.99 4.53
N SER A 56 -37.12 -2.45 3.45
CA SER A 56 -38.52 -2.05 3.46
C SER A 56 -39.36 -3.30 3.19
N ALA A 57 -39.89 -3.92 4.25
CA ALA A 57 -41.22 -4.57 4.28
C ALA A 57 -41.34 -5.53 5.48
N LEU A 58 -41.66 -5.02 6.67
CA LEU A 58 -42.55 -5.69 7.62
C LEU A 58 -43.29 -4.59 8.41
N HIS A 59 -44.42 -4.19 7.84
CA HIS A 59 -45.54 -3.59 8.57
C HIS A 59 -46.37 -4.74 9.15
#